data_AF-A0A6M4NPN2-F1
#
_entry.id   AF-A0A6M4NPN2-F1
#
_cell.length_a   1.000
_cell.length_b   1.000
_cell.length_c   1.000
_cell.angle_alpha   90.00
_cell.angle_beta   90.00
_cell.angle_gamma   90.00
#
_symmetry.space_group_name_H-M   'P 1'
#
loop_
_entity.id
_entity.type
_entity.pdbx_description
1 polymer ?
#
loop_
_entity_poly.entity_id
_entity_poly.type
_entity_poly.pdbx_seq_one_letter_code
_entity_poly.pdbx_strand_id
1 'polypeptide(L)'
;MADLQFFPTDKALADKAASLFKTKVVRLLEPSAGRADLLEPTSSWRYRRDTVDCVELDPDNRAILKEKGYNVVGTDFLAFDPGAIYSHVLMNPPFKVGAEHTLHAWSLLFSGELVAILNAETVRNPCTAAREQLLRLIQDYSATPVEFIQGAFTNPDTKRKTNVEVALIHLLKPSQVNFDFVGRLRKEELDKTLGEERFTRPMEVMLPESEIENRLIDYQCAVKTMKIHRHAALRAAYFRSRLGVALNAPTPTDECTAGLENTLIENMHRDYQLIKDAAWSSVIRSVDVRSRLSSQAQKILESQFEEIRKMDFTRQNLEDFVLGLVQQQGSIQTEMMLEVFDLFSRYYLGNRCYFKGWKSNAKHRQNAFRLKMTRIVLPGCSAREMKDWRRASYSDQGRFADIDKAFAMMDMKRFEDVKGLAALFSGGARVPAGERFQTDYFDVRVFYDAGTYHLFPRRSDLVDKLNRFVGRHRNWLPHDDSAAPAGFWEQFEAAEKVGKTLKFEGLREWDILREDTDQVREKIDAAITKAQAGCGIEFFPDALGASEFEPVMLLEERLAG
;
A
#
# COMPACT_ATOMS: atom_id res chain seq x y z
N MET A 1 -9.78 -6.99 25.17
CA MET A 1 -9.87 -5.70 24.46
C MET A 1 -10.26 -4.65 25.49
N ALA A 2 -9.48 -3.59 25.64
CA ALA A 2 -9.81 -2.48 26.54
C ALA A 2 -11.10 -1.79 26.03
N ASP A 3 -12.00 -1.38 26.92
CA ASP A 3 -13.19 -0.59 26.54
C ASP A 3 -12.74 0.80 26.08
N LEU A 4 -12.61 0.99 24.76
CA LEU A 4 -12.16 2.22 24.10
C LEU A 4 -13.17 3.39 24.21
N GLN A 5 -14.27 3.24 24.95
CA GLN A 5 -15.25 4.30 25.21
C GLN A 5 -15.75 5.02 23.94
N PHE A 6 -16.12 4.24 22.92
CA PHE A 6 -16.72 4.78 21.69
C PHE A 6 -18.16 5.29 21.96
N PHE A 7 -18.39 6.59 21.71
CA PHE A 7 -19.70 7.25 21.83
C PHE A 7 -20.02 8.02 20.54
N PRO A 8 -20.83 7.45 19.63
CA PRO A 8 -21.19 8.13 18.39
C PRO A 8 -21.98 9.41 18.70
N THR A 9 -21.52 10.53 18.15
CA THR A 9 -22.12 11.85 18.37
C THR A 9 -23.47 11.95 17.64
N ASP A 10 -24.51 12.41 18.34
CA ASP A 10 -25.80 12.71 17.71
C ASP A 10 -25.69 13.87 16.72
N LYS A 11 -26.48 13.81 15.64
CA LYS A 11 -26.48 14.80 14.56
C LYS A 11 -26.70 16.23 15.08
N ALA A 12 -27.65 16.43 15.99
CA ALA A 12 -27.98 17.75 16.51
C ALA A 12 -26.83 18.33 17.34
N LEU A 13 -26.12 17.48 18.09
CA LEU A 13 -24.94 17.90 18.85
C LEU A 13 -23.77 18.23 17.93
N ALA A 14 -23.55 17.44 16.88
CA ALA A 14 -22.51 17.70 15.89
C ALA A 14 -22.72 19.03 15.13
N ASP A 15 -23.94 19.26 14.62
CA ASP A 15 -24.31 20.50 13.93
C ASP A 15 -24.14 21.72 14.85
N LYS A 16 -24.54 21.58 16.12
CA LYS A 16 -24.38 22.64 17.12
C LYS A 16 -22.91 22.94 17.40
N ALA A 17 -22.09 21.92 17.64
CA ALA A 17 -20.66 22.07 17.89
C ALA A 17 -19.96 22.78 16.71
N ALA A 18 -20.26 22.38 15.48
CA ALA A 18 -19.71 23.02 14.28
C ALA A 18 -20.19 24.47 14.08
N SER A 19 -21.42 24.81 14.49
CA SER A 19 -21.98 26.16 14.38
C SER A 19 -21.32 27.21 15.31
N LEU A 20 -20.55 26.74 16.30
CA LEU A 20 -19.79 27.61 17.19
C LEU A 20 -18.63 28.29 16.46
N PHE A 21 -18.05 27.64 15.45
CA PHE A 21 -16.97 28.23 14.66
C PHE A 21 -17.40 29.53 13.99
N LYS A 22 -16.60 30.60 14.18
CA LYS A 22 -16.89 31.94 13.65
C LYS A 22 -16.00 32.32 12.48
N THR A 23 -14.80 31.75 12.41
CA THR A 23 -13.82 32.02 11.36
C THR A 23 -13.86 30.97 10.25
N LYS A 24 -13.26 31.31 9.11
CA LYS A 24 -13.14 30.38 7.97
C LYS A 24 -12.25 29.22 8.40
N VAL A 25 -12.80 28.01 8.32
CA VAL A 25 -11.99 26.80 8.50
C VAL A 25 -11.10 26.56 7.29
N VAL A 26 -9.79 26.54 7.53
CA VAL A 26 -8.74 26.29 6.55
C VAL A 26 -8.29 24.82 6.60
N ARG A 27 -8.01 24.34 7.81
CA ARG A 27 -7.63 22.95 8.12
C ARG A 27 -8.23 22.55 9.46
N LEU A 28 -8.92 21.42 9.50
CA LEU A 28 -9.61 20.88 10.66
C LEU A 28 -8.93 19.60 11.15
N LEU A 29 -8.74 19.47 12.45
CA LEU A 29 -8.34 18.22 13.11
C LEU A 29 -9.53 17.63 13.89
N GLU A 30 -9.85 16.37 13.63
CA GLU A 30 -10.68 15.53 14.49
C GLU A 30 -9.80 14.47 15.19
N PRO A 31 -9.40 14.69 16.45
CA PRO A 31 -8.35 13.91 17.12
C PRO A 31 -8.82 12.56 17.68
N SER A 32 -10.11 12.24 17.58
CA SER A 32 -10.70 11.00 18.08
C SER A 32 -11.92 10.68 17.22
N ALA A 33 -11.65 10.39 15.94
CA ALA A 33 -12.63 10.53 14.88
C ALA A 33 -13.72 9.44 14.88
N GLY A 34 -13.44 8.29 15.50
CA GLY A 34 -14.38 7.19 15.54
C GLY A 34 -14.81 6.80 14.13
N ARG A 35 -16.11 6.86 13.85
CA ARG A 35 -16.67 6.58 12.51
C ARG A 35 -17.01 7.85 11.73
N ALA A 36 -16.42 9.00 12.08
CA ALA A 36 -16.76 10.33 11.57
C ALA A 36 -18.21 10.75 11.88
N ASP A 37 -18.79 10.27 12.98
CA ASP A 37 -20.16 10.62 13.38
C ASP A 37 -20.29 12.11 13.75
N LEU A 38 -19.17 12.77 14.12
CA LEU A 38 -19.13 14.22 14.36
C LEU A 38 -18.98 15.04 13.06
N LEU A 39 -18.40 14.47 12.00
CA LEU A 39 -18.11 15.17 10.73
C LEU A 39 -19.17 14.94 9.64
N GLU A 40 -19.82 13.77 9.60
CA GLU A 40 -20.79 13.42 8.56
C GLU A 40 -22.09 14.25 8.60
N PRO A 41 -22.66 14.58 9.78
CA PRO A 41 -23.82 15.46 9.90
C PRO A 41 -23.66 16.83 9.23
N THR A 42 -22.46 17.38 9.34
CA THR A 42 -22.14 18.75 8.98
C THR A 42 -21.81 18.85 7.50
N SER A 43 -22.71 19.43 6.71
CA SER A 43 -22.56 19.59 5.26
C SER A 43 -21.26 20.31 4.87
N SER A 44 -20.79 21.24 5.70
CA SER A 44 -19.53 21.97 5.52
C SER A 44 -18.29 21.09 5.42
N TRP A 45 -18.24 19.97 6.15
CA TRP A 45 -17.08 19.04 6.18
C TRP A 45 -17.27 17.87 5.23
N ARG A 46 -18.52 17.42 5.05
CA ARG A 46 -18.88 16.32 4.14
C ARG A 46 -18.38 16.56 2.70
N TYR A 47 -18.32 17.81 2.25
CA TYR A 47 -17.85 18.18 0.91
C TYR A 47 -16.40 18.70 0.86
N ARG A 48 -15.69 18.79 2.01
CA ARG A 48 -14.29 19.25 2.10
C ARG A 48 -13.42 18.31 2.92
N ARG A 49 -13.58 17.00 2.69
CA ARG A 49 -12.87 15.92 3.42
C ARG A 49 -11.35 16.02 3.29
N ASP A 50 -10.86 16.58 2.19
CA ASP A 50 -9.45 16.85 1.94
C ASP A 50 -8.82 17.83 2.94
N THR A 51 -9.65 18.71 3.55
CA THR A 51 -9.23 19.70 4.57
C THR A 51 -9.33 19.20 6.01
N VAL A 52 -9.79 17.96 6.21
CA VAL A 52 -10.00 17.36 7.52
C VAL A 52 -9.03 16.21 7.74
N ASP A 53 -8.27 16.29 8.83
CA ASP A 53 -7.37 15.23 9.28
C ASP A 53 -7.98 14.54 10.51
N CYS A 54 -7.95 13.21 10.50
CA CYS A 54 -8.53 12.35 11.53
C CYS A 54 -7.43 11.53 12.22
N VAL A 55 -7.54 11.38 13.53
CA VAL A 55 -6.74 10.43 14.32
C VAL A 55 -7.69 9.43 14.97
N GLU A 56 -7.39 8.14 14.86
CA GLU A 56 -8.27 7.09 15.39
C GLU A 56 -7.49 5.85 15.83
N LEU A 57 -7.69 5.47 17.10
CA LEU A 57 -6.96 4.40 17.77
C LEU A 57 -7.48 3.01 17.36
N ASP A 58 -8.78 2.86 17.11
CA ASP A 58 -9.39 1.60 16.73
C ASP A 58 -9.18 1.27 15.23
N PRO A 59 -8.63 0.08 14.89
CA PRO A 59 -8.35 -0.30 13.51
C PRO A 59 -9.60 -0.42 12.63
N ASP A 60 -10.73 -0.87 13.18
CA ASP A 60 -11.96 -1.06 12.41
C ASP A 60 -12.57 0.31 12.04
N ASN A 61 -12.57 1.24 12.99
CA ASN A 61 -12.98 2.62 12.76
C ASN A 61 -12.08 3.32 11.72
N ARG A 62 -10.75 3.10 11.75
CA ARG A 62 -9.85 3.61 10.69
C ARG A 62 -10.23 3.09 9.32
N ALA A 63 -10.59 1.81 9.19
CA ALA A 63 -11.03 1.25 7.91
C ALA A 63 -12.31 1.95 7.41
N ILE A 64 -13.27 2.19 8.30
CA ILE A 64 -14.51 2.93 7.99
C ILE A 64 -14.22 4.37 7.55
N LEU A 65 -13.32 5.08 8.25
CA LEU A 65 -12.92 6.44 7.89
C LEU A 65 -12.29 6.50 6.49
N LYS A 66 -11.43 5.53 6.17
CA LYS A 66 -10.80 5.41 4.84
C LYS A 66 -11.84 5.13 3.75
N GLU A 67 -12.78 4.22 3.99
CA GLU A 67 -13.88 3.93 3.05
C GLU A 67 -14.75 5.18 2.79
N LYS A 68 -14.97 5.99 3.82
CA LYS A 68 -15.67 7.28 3.71
C LYS A 68 -14.83 8.38 3.03
N GLY A 69 -13.55 8.15 2.77
CA GLY A 69 -12.66 9.11 2.11
C GLY A 69 -12.12 10.22 3.02
N TYR A 70 -12.05 10.00 4.33
CA TYR A 70 -11.37 10.90 5.27
C TYR A 70 -9.86 10.62 5.33
N ASN A 71 -9.06 11.66 5.60
CA ASN A 71 -7.62 11.51 5.79
C ASN A 71 -7.31 11.04 7.21
N VAL A 72 -6.88 9.79 7.36
CA VAL A 72 -6.42 9.26 8.65
C VAL A 72 -4.91 9.47 8.76
N VAL A 73 -4.47 10.35 9.67
CA VAL A 73 -3.08 10.83 9.76
C VAL A 73 -2.28 10.21 10.91
N GLY A 74 -2.95 9.58 11.88
CA GLY A 74 -2.32 8.95 13.04
C GLY A 74 -3.23 7.93 13.74
N THR A 75 -2.67 7.23 14.72
CA THR A 75 -3.34 6.15 15.49
C THR A 75 -3.63 6.58 16.93
N ASP A 76 -2.60 6.77 17.76
CA ASP A 76 -2.74 7.28 19.13
C ASP A 76 -2.61 8.80 19.16
N PHE A 77 -3.69 9.49 19.53
CA PHE A 77 -3.72 10.94 19.59
C PHE A 77 -2.84 11.54 20.68
N LEU A 78 -2.71 10.89 21.84
CA LEU A 78 -1.88 11.46 22.92
C LEU A 78 -0.38 11.36 22.61
N ALA A 79 0.01 10.39 21.77
CA ALA A 79 1.35 10.28 21.21
C ALA A 79 1.52 11.04 19.87
N PHE A 80 0.45 11.63 19.34
CA PHE A 80 0.45 12.29 18.05
C PHE A 80 1.04 13.71 18.17
N ASP A 81 2.30 13.87 17.75
CA ASP A 81 2.97 15.17 17.66
C ASP A 81 3.27 15.53 16.19
N PRO A 82 2.25 16.00 15.45
CA PRO A 82 2.38 16.28 14.04
C PRO A 82 3.19 17.55 13.77
N GLY A 83 3.89 17.55 12.63
CA GLY A 83 4.40 18.79 12.05
C GLY A 83 3.30 19.70 11.49
N ALA A 84 2.10 19.15 11.29
CA ALA A 84 0.96 19.79 10.65
C ALA A 84 0.42 20.98 11.46
N ILE A 85 -0.26 21.88 10.77
CA ILE A 85 -0.75 23.14 11.34
C ILE A 85 -2.24 23.23 11.11
N TYR A 86 -2.96 23.40 12.22
CA TYR A 86 -4.42 23.40 12.23
C TYR A 86 -4.96 24.79 12.53
N SER A 87 -6.02 25.16 11.81
CA SER A 87 -6.82 26.35 12.10
C SER A 87 -7.95 26.04 13.07
N HIS A 88 -8.45 24.81 13.06
CA HIS A 88 -9.61 24.41 13.84
C HIS A 88 -9.44 23.01 14.39
N VAL A 89 -10.00 22.77 15.57
CA VAL A 89 -10.16 21.44 16.16
C VAL A 89 -11.62 21.24 16.50
N LEU A 90 -12.20 20.13 16.08
CA LEU A 90 -13.54 19.70 16.48
C LEU A 90 -13.41 18.30 17.09
N MET A 91 -13.83 18.11 18.34
CA MET A 91 -13.54 16.86 19.05
C MET A 91 -14.64 16.41 20.01
N ASN A 92 -14.84 15.08 20.05
CA ASN A 92 -15.57 14.36 21.08
C ASN A 92 -14.64 13.26 21.66
N PRO A 93 -13.69 13.62 22.53
CA PRO A 93 -12.71 12.67 23.05
C PRO A 93 -13.34 11.65 24.00
N PRO A 94 -12.67 10.50 24.26
CA PRO A 94 -13.10 9.56 25.28
C PRO A 94 -13.23 10.24 26.64
N PHE A 95 -14.38 10.09 27.32
CA PHE A 95 -14.70 10.88 28.52
C PHE A 95 -13.69 10.75 29.67
N LYS A 96 -13.02 9.60 29.80
CA LYS A 96 -12.00 9.40 30.84
C LYS A 96 -10.77 10.30 30.68
N VAL A 97 -10.37 10.58 29.44
CA VAL A 97 -9.13 11.31 29.09
C VAL A 97 -9.42 12.61 28.33
N GLY A 98 -10.64 13.14 28.50
CA GLY A 98 -11.09 14.31 27.76
C GLY A 98 -10.28 15.57 28.05
N ALA A 99 -9.79 15.75 29.28
CA ALA A 99 -8.97 16.91 29.63
C ALA A 99 -7.60 16.87 28.95
N GLU A 100 -6.94 15.71 29.01
CA GLU A 100 -5.65 15.46 28.37
C GLU A 100 -5.73 15.66 26.86
N HIS A 101 -6.77 15.09 26.22
CA HIS A 101 -7.00 15.29 24.79
C HIS A 101 -7.23 16.77 24.43
N THR A 102 -8.03 17.52 25.20
CA THR A 102 -8.28 18.93 24.92
C THR A 102 -7.03 19.79 25.10
N LEU A 103 -6.23 19.54 26.14
CA LEU A 103 -4.96 20.23 26.35
C LEU A 103 -3.96 19.94 25.23
N HIS A 104 -3.87 18.67 24.81
CA HIS A 104 -3.00 18.29 23.70
C HIS A 104 -3.45 18.95 22.39
N ALA A 105 -4.74 18.90 22.08
CA ALA A 105 -5.30 19.56 20.90
C ALA A 105 -5.08 21.08 20.91
N TRP A 106 -5.15 21.73 22.08
CA TRP A 106 -4.82 23.14 22.24
C TRP A 106 -3.34 23.43 21.92
N SER A 107 -2.43 22.51 22.25
CA SER A 107 -1.00 22.66 21.93
C SER A 107 -0.73 22.61 20.43
N LEU A 108 -1.46 21.76 19.69
CA LEU A 108 -1.33 21.58 18.24
C LEU A 108 -1.99 22.70 17.43
N LEU A 109 -3.00 23.37 18.00
CA LEU A 109 -3.68 24.49 17.35
C LEU A 109 -2.71 25.66 17.19
N PHE A 110 -2.62 26.24 15.99
CA PHE A 110 -1.71 27.36 15.75
C PHE A 110 -2.32 28.69 16.22
N SER A 111 -3.32 29.17 15.48
CA SER A 111 -4.23 30.23 15.84
C SER A 111 -5.58 29.90 15.22
N GLY A 112 -6.66 30.06 15.98
CA GLY A 112 -7.99 29.68 15.54
C GLY A 112 -8.81 29.05 16.65
N GLU A 113 -9.71 28.12 16.32
CA GLU A 113 -10.81 27.75 17.22
C GLU A 113 -10.81 26.26 17.57
N LEU A 114 -11.05 25.94 18.83
CA LEU A 114 -11.21 24.58 19.33
C LEU A 114 -12.61 24.43 19.92
N VAL A 115 -13.34 23.41 19.46
CA VAL A 115 -14.60 22.99 20.06
C VAL A 115 -14.47 21.57 20.59
N ALA A 116 -14.73 21.40 21.89
CA ALA A 116 -14.66 20.11 22.57
C ALA A 116 -15.98 19.75 23.26
N ILE A 117 -16.41 18.51 23.08
CA ILE A 117 -17.54 17.89 23.77
C ILE A 117 -16.96 17.03 24.90
N LEU A 118 -17.06 17.51 26.14
CA LEU A 118 -16.52 16.82 27.32
C LEU A 118 -17.64 16.33 28.23
N ASN A 119 -17.33 15.38 29.13
CA ASN A 119 -18.22 15.10 30.25
C ASN A 119 -18.29 16.35 31.16
N ALA A 120 -19.49 16.76 31.59
CA ALA A 120 -19.69 17.92 32.46
C ALA A 120 -18.89 17.83 33.77
N GLU A 121 -18.67 16.63 34.29
CA GLU A 121 -17.87 16.40 35.50
C GLU A 121 -16.39 16.79 35.30
N THR A 122 -15.85 16.70 34.08
CA THR A 122 -14.48 17.12 33.77
C THR A 122 -14.27 18.61 34.03
N VAL A 123 -15.33 19.43 33.88
CA VAL A 123 -15.31 20.87 34.14
C VAL A 123 -15.75 21.18 35.57
N ARG A 124 -16.79 20.52 36.09
CA ARG A 124 -17.35 20.80 37.42
C ARG A 124 -16.50 20.28 38.58
N ASN A 125 -15.70 19.25 38.34
CA ASN A 125 -14.87 18.60 39.36
C ASN A 125 -13.39 18.52 38.89
N PRO A 126 -12.63 19.61 39.04
CA PRO A 126 -11.21 19.66 38.67
C PRO A 126 -10.34 18.98 39.74
N CYS A 127 -10.45 17.66 39.83
CA CYS A 127 -9.74 16.85 40.83
C CYS A 127 -8.35 16.38 40.37
N THR A 128 -7.93 16.72 39.14
CA THR A 128 -6.65 16.34 38.56
C THR A 128 -5.94 17.57 37.98
N ALA A 129 -4.60 17.54 37.95
CA ALA A 129 -3.80 18.63 37.38
C ALA A 129 -4.21 18.99 35.94
N ALA A 130 -4.54 17.98 35.12
CA ALA A 130 -5.04 18.19 33.76
C ALA A 130 -6.40 18.94 33.74
N ARG A 131 -7.34 18.59 34.63
CA ARG A 131 -8.63 19.30 34.71
C ARG A 131 -8.47 20.72 35.27
N GLU A 132 -7.58 20.93 36.23
CA GLU A 132 -7.24 22.26 36.72
C GLU A 132 -6.64 23.14 35.62
N GLN A 133 -5.71 22.60 34.82
CA GLN A 133 -5.14 23.29 33.67
C GLN A 133 -6.20 23.59 32.60
N LEU A 134 -7.09 22.64 32.31
CA LEU A 134 -8.20 22.84 31.40
C LEU A 134 -9.13 23.96 31.88
N LEU A 135 -9.43 24.04 33.18
CA LEU A 135 -10.25 25.13 33.71
C LEU A 135 -9.60 26.50 33.54
N ARG A 136 -8.30 26.61 33.78
CA ARG A 136 -7.55 27.86 33.52
C ARG A 136 -7.63 28.23 32.03
N LEU A 137 -7.45 27.24 31.16
CA LEU A 137 -7.57 27.42 29.72
C LEU A 137 -8.95 27.95 29.31
N ILE A 138 -10.02 27.38 29.87
CA ILE A 138 -11.40 27.82 29.65
C ILE A 138 -11.58 29.26 30.14
N GLN A 139 -11.07 29.60 31.33
CA GLN A 139 -11.19 30.95 31.88
C GLN A 139 -10.49 32.00 31.01
N ASP A 140 -9.31 31.66 30.49
CA ASP A 140 -8.47 32.60 29.76
C ASP A 140 -8.88 32.76 28.28
N TYR A 141 -9.42 31.72 27.65
CA TYR A 141 -9.56 31.65 26.19
C TYR A 141 -10.96 31.26 25.67
N SER A 142 -11.97 31.13 26.52
CA SER A 142 -13.33 30.81 26.04
C SER A 142 -13.91 31.93 25.19
N ALA A 143 -14.35 31.57 23.98
CA ALA A 143 -15.04 32.48 23.07
C ALA A 143 -16.53 32.59 23.39
N THR A 144 -17.12 31.53 23.94
CA THR A 144 -18.51 31.50 24.42
C THR A 144 -18.59 30.92 25.83
N PRO A 145 -19.64 31.21 26.60
CA PRO A 145 -19.89 30.52 27.87
C PRO A 145 -19.96 29.00 27.67
N VAL A 146 -19.44 28.23 28.63
CA VAL A 146 -19.56 26.77 28.62
C VAL A 146 -21.03 26.39 28.72
N GLU A 147 -21.50 25.61 27.74
CA GLU A 147 -22.88 25.15 27.72
C GLU A 147 -22.98 23.72 28.25
N PHE A 148 -23.89 23.48 29.18
CA PHE A 148 -24.17 22.16 29.73
C PHE A 148 -25.43 21.57 29.10
N ILE A 149 -25.32 20.42 28.45
CA ILE A 149 -26.41 19.76 27.72
C ILE A 149 -26.71 18.43 28.38
N GLN A 150 -27.96 18.25 28.83
CA GLN A 150 -28.44 17.00 29.41
C GLN A 150 -29.00 16.07 28.32
N GLY A 151 -28.87 14.76 28.52
CA GLY A 151 -29.48 13.76 27.63
C GLY A 151 -28.89 13.68 26.23
N ALA A 152 -27.69 14.22 26.00
CA ALA A 152 -27.04 14.33 24.69
C ALA A 152 -26.85 12.97 23.96
N PHE A 153 -26.88 11.85 24.69
CA PHE A 153 -26.79 10.48 24.16
C PHE A 153 -28.01 9.61 24.49
N THR A 154 -29.18 10.22 24.70
CA THR A 154 -30.43 9.50 25.06
C THR A 154 -31.45 9.39 23.92
N ASN A 155 -31.13 9.92 22.74
CA ASN A 155 -32.02 9.93 21.58
C ASN A 155 -32.29 8.50 21.04
N PRO A 156 -33.44 8.25 20.40
CA PRO A 156 -33.74 6.95 19.78
C PRO A 156 -32.69 6.52 18.75
N ASP A 157 -32.05 7.48 18.08
CA ASP A 157 -31.07 7.28 17.02
C ASP A 157 -29.63 7.08 17.54
N THR A 158 -29.38 7.24 18.85
CA THR A 158 -28.06 7.07 19.46
C THR A 158 -27.75 5.60 19.73
N LYS A 159 -26.69 5.05 19.11
CA LYS A 159 -26.36 3.61 19.16
C LYS A 159 -25.90 3.10 20.54
N ARG A 160 -25.37 3.98 21.41
CA ARG A 160 -25.05 3.69 22.83
C ARG A 160 -25.78 4.71 23.69
N LYS A 161 -26.75 4.25 24.49
CA LYS A 161 -27.51 5.12 25.40
C LYS A 161 -26.77 5.29 26.71
N THR A 162 -26.37 6.51 27.04
CA THR A 162 -25.77 6.84 28.34
C THR A 162 -26.36 8.13 28.88
N ASN A 163 -26.78 8.12 30.15
CA ASN A 163 -27.32 9.30 30.82
C ASN A 163 -26.19 10.19 31.33
N VAL A 164 -25.44 10.78 30.39
CA VAL A 164 -24.28 11.64 30.69
C VAL A 164 -24.61 13.06 30.28
N GLU A 165 -24.39 14.01 31.18
CA GLU A 165 -24.43 15.45 30.90
C GLU A 165 -23.09 15.87 30.27
N VAL A 166 -23.14 16.60 29.16
CA VAL A 166 -21.95 17.07 28.45
C VAL A 166 -21.73 18.56 28.65
N ALA A 167 -20.46 18.97 28.66
CA ALA A 167 -20.03 20.35 28.54
C ALA A 167 -19.52 20.61 27.12
N LEU A 168 -20.13 21.56 26.43
CA LEU A 168 -19.69 22.05 25.13
C LEU A 168 -18.84 23.30 25.35
N ILE A 169 -17.57 23.20 24.96
CA ILE A 169 -16.55 24.24 25.18
C ILE A 169 -16.10 24.78 23.83
N HIS A 170 -16.00 26.10 23.72
CA HIS A 170 -15.46 26.79 22.54
C HIS A 170 -14.34 27.74 22.97
N LEU A 171 -13.12 27.43 22.53
CA LEU A 171 -11.93 28.20 22.83
C LEU A 171 -11.42 28.90 21.57
N LEU A 172 -11.00 30.15 21.70
CA LEU A 172 -10.33 30.91 20.66
C LEU A 172 -8.87 31.09 21.05
N LYS A 173 -7.96 30.48 20.29
CA LYS A 173 -6.52 30.71 20.40
C LYS A 173 -6.16 31.94 19.60
N PRO A 174 -5.91 33.10 20.26
CA PRO A 174 -5.57 34.31 19.54
C PRO A 174 -4.28 34.09 18.77
N SER A 175 -4.17 34.75 17.62
CA SER A 175 -2.93 34.84 16.87
C SER A 175 -1.83 35.34 17.80
N GLN A 176 -0.83 34.51 18.08
CA GLN A 176 0.39 34.97 18.73
C GLN A 176 1.24 35.73 17.70
N VAL A 177 0.72 36.83 17.14
CA VAL A 177 1.55 37.90 16.57
C VAL A 177 2.21 38.68 17.72
N ASN A 178 2.58 37.98 18.79
CA ASN A 178 3.44 38.51 19.82
C ASN A 178 4.85 38.23 19.32
N PHE A 179 5.61 39.31 19.13
CA PHE A 179 6.89 39.38 18.40
C PHE A 179 8.05 38.53 18.98
N ASP A 180 7.77 37.63 19.92
CA ASP A 180 8.71 36.88 20.76
C ASP A 180 8.64 35.35 20.60
N PHE A 181 7.97 34.84 19.55
CA PHE A 181 8.01 33.40 19.21
C PHE A 181 9.45 32.89 19.02
N VAL A 182 10.33 33.73 18.46
CA VAL A 182 11.78 33.47 18.32
C VAL A 182 12.47 33.35 19.68
N GLY A 183 12.04 34.11 20.69
CA GLY A 183 12.56 34.03 22.05
C GLY A 183 12.15 32.75 22.77
N ARG A 184 10.92 32.25 22.53
CA ARG A 184 10.44 30.98 23.10
C ARG A 184 11.09 29.76 22.44
N LEU A 185 11.23 29.75 21.12
CA LEU A 185 11.97 28.69 20.41
C LEU A 185 13.42 28.58 20.93
N ARG A 186 14.09 29.73 21.13
CA ARG A 186 15.44 29.76 21.70
C ARG A 186 15.52 29.25 23.15
N LYS A 187 14.43 29.36 23.92
CA LYS A 187 14.41 29.01 25.35
C LYS A 187 14.09 27.54 25.62
N GLU A 188 13.35 26.88 24.73
CA GLU A 188 13.05 25.45 24.83
C GLU A 188 14.13 24.55 24.21
N GLU A 189 15.04 25.09 23.39
CA GLU A 189 15.86 24.29 22.47
C GLU A 189 17.38 24.29 22.68
N LEU A 190 17.90 25.03 23.67
CA LEU A 190 19.33 24.89 24.01
C LEU A 190 19.61 23.76 25.01
N ASP A 191 18.61 23.33 25.79
CA ASP A 191 18.81 22.41 26.93
C ASP A 191 18.46 20.94 26.65
N LYS A 192 17.85 20.58 25.50
CA LYS A 192 17.31 19.20 25.31
C LYS A 192 17.76 18.42 24.08
N THR A 193 18.30 19.03 23.02
CA THR A 193 18.49 18.35 21.72
C THR A 193 19.93 18.15 21.28
N LEU A 194 20.92 18.45 22.12
CA LEU A 194 22.33 18.14 21.84
C LEU A 194 22.97 17.41 23.03
N GLY A 195 22.33 16.34 23.47
CA GLY A 195 22.98 15.31 24.28
C GLY A 195 23.78 14.40 23.37
N GLU A 196 25.11 14.49 23.48
CA GLU A 196 26.07 13.62 22.83
C GLU A 196 25.81 12.15 23.22
N GLU A 197 25.51 11.27 22.25
CA GLU A 197 25.90 9.85 22.29
C GLU A 197 25.65 9.20 20.91
N ARG A 198 26.72 9.10 20.11
CA ARG A 198 26.77 8.25 18.92
C ARG A 198 26.91 6.80 19.38
N PHE A 199 25.84 6.00 19.26
CA PHE A 199 25.95 4.55 19.37
C PHE A 199 26.21 3.92 18.00
N THR A 200 27.37 3.28 17.86
CA THR A 200 27.66 2.33 16.77
C THR A 200 27.43 0.91 17.26
N ARG A 201 26.53 0.18 16.59
CA ARG A 201 26.57 -1.29 16.51
C ARG A 201 26.10 -1.75 15.12
N PRO A 202 26.73 -2.77 14.53
CA PRO A 202 26.34 -3.31 13.24
C PRO A 202 25.35 -4.47 13.40
N MET A 203 24.25 -4.45 12.65
CA MET A 203 23.60 -5.66 12.13
C MET A 203 22.94 -5.35 10.78
N GLU A 204 23.18 -6.25 9.84
CA GLU A 204 22.64 -6.21 8.48
C GLU A 204 21.14 -6.56 8.48
N VAL A 205 20.42 -5.94 7.54
CA VAL A 205 19.00 -6.07 7.22
C VAL A 205 18.04 -5.24 8.10
N MET A 206 18.20 -3.93 7.99
CA MET A 206 17.17 -2.88 8.08
C MET A 206 17.83 -1.60 7.55
N LEU A 207 17.08 -0.54 7.26
CA LEU A 207 17.72 0.79 7.28
C LEU A 207 18.45 0.87 8.62
N PRO A 208 19.74 1.25 8.67
CA PRO A 208 20.41 1.47 9.95
C PRO A 208 19.47 2.28 10.84
N GLU A 209 19.28 1.92 12.11
CA GLU A 209 18.41 2.67 13.02
C GLU A 209 18.74 4.17 12.99
N SER A 210 20.03 4.47 12.79
CA SER A 210 20.57 5.80 12.54
C SER A 210 20.03 6.49 11.27
N GLU A 211 19.66 5.79 10.21
CA GLU A 211 19.13 6.37 8.97
C GLU A 211 17.64 6.77 9.11
N ILE A 212 16.83 5.97 9.80
CA ILE A 212 15.44 6.36 10.13
C ILE A 212 15.47 7.55 11.10
N GLU A 213 16.33 7.48 12.11
CA GLU A 213 16.48 8.54 13.10
C GLU A 213 17.02 9.84 12.46
N ASN A 214 18.05 9.76 11.62
CA ASN A 214 18.56 10.91 10.88
C ASN A 214 17.48 11.55 10.01
N ARG A 215 16.67 10.74 9.31
CA ARG A 215 15.55 11.28 8.51
C ARG A 215 14.49 11.96 9.37
N LEU A 216 14.19 11.38 10.53
CA LEU A 216 13.24 11.98 11.46
C LEU A 216 13.77 13.32 11.98
N ILE A 217 15.06 13.39 12.34
CA ILE A 217 15.74 14.62 12.76
C ILE A 217 15.72 15.67 11.64
N ASP A 218 16.09 15.29 10.42
CA ASP A 218 16.08 16.18 9.25
C ASP A 218 14.68 16.72 8.97
N TYR A 219 13.68 15.84 9.04
CA TYR A 219 12.27 16.20 8.87
C TYR A 219 11.81 17.18 9.96
N GLN A 220 12.08 16.89 11.24
CA GLN A 220 11.73 17.75 12.35
C GLN A 220 12.40 19.13 12.23
N CYS A 221 13.69 19.15 11.89
CA CYS A 221 14.44 20.37 11.62
C CYS A 221 13.83 21.17 10.47
N ALA A 222 13.46 20.51 9.37
CA ALA A 222 12.84 21.14 8.21
C ALA A 222 11.47 21.76 8.54
N VAL A 223 10.60 21.01 9.24
CA VAL A 223 9.28 21.50 9.67
C VAL A 223 9.43 22.70 10.61
N LYS A 224 10.30 22.59 11.60
CA LYS A 224 10.56 23.67 12.55
C LYS A 224 11.11 24.92 11.85
N THR A 225 12.08 24.75 10.95
CA THR A 225 12.66 25.86 10.18
C THR A 225 11.63 26.49 9.25
N MET A 226 10.76 25.69 8.63
CA MET A 226 9.62 26.18 7.83
C MET A 226 8.68 27.04 8.68
N LYS A 227 8.34 26.60 9.91
CA LYS A 227 7.52 27.40 10.83
C LYS A 227 8.18 28.75 11.13
N ILE A 228 9.48 28.78 11.41
CA ILE A 228 10.25 30.02 11.63
C ILE A 228 10.22 30.91 10.39
N HIS A 229 10.53 30.35 9.22
CA HIS A 229 10.58 31.08 7.95
C HIS A 229 9.24 31.75 7.64
N ARG A 230 8.13 31.01 7.78
CA ARG A 230 6.79 31.50 7.46
C ARG A 230 6.33 32.60 8.43
N HIS A 231 6.68 32.51 9.70
CA HIS A 231 6.49 33.61 10.65
C HIS A 231 7.30 34.85 10.29
N ALA A 232 8.59 34.67 9.94
CA ALA A 232 9.43 35.78 9.53
C ALA A 232 8.90 36.47 8.26
N ALA A 233 8.42 35.68 7.29
CA ALA A 233 7.79 36.19 6.07
C ALA A 233 6.50 36.96 6.37
N LEU A 234 5.62 36.43 7.23
CA LEU A 234 4.41 37.14 7.65
C LEU A 234 4.76 38.47 8.36
N ARG A 235 5.75 38.46 9.25
CA ARG A 235 6.22 39.66 9.95
C ARG A 235 6.74 40.71 8.98
N ALA A 236 7.50 40.30 7.96
CA ALA A 236 7.97 41.19 6.91
C ALA A 236 6.79 41.77 6.10
N ALA A 237 5.80 40.94 5.74
CA ALA A 237 4.60 41.39 5.03
C ALA A 237 3.79 42.40 5.86
N TYR A 238 3.62 42.16 7.16
CA TYR A 238 2.93 43.06 8.08
C TYR A 238 3.62 44.44 8.19
N PHE A 239 4.96 44.46 8.34
CA PHE A 239 5.66 45.74 8.37
C PHE A 239 5.67 46.44 7.02
N ARG A 240 5.74 45.68 5.91
CA ARG A 240 5.61 46.21 4.56
C ARG A 240 4.26 46.87 4.34
N SER A 241 3.15 46.25 4.74
CA SER A 241 1.81 46.84 4.58
C SER A 241 1.66 48.14 5.37
N ARG A 242 2.30 48.23 6.56
CA ARG A 242 2.32 49.47 7.36
C ARG A 242 3.18 50.59 6.78
N LEU A 243 4.20 50.26 5.98
CA LEU A 243 5.07 51.22 5.29
C LEU A 243 4.46 51.74 3.98
N GLY A 244 3.39 51.11 3.48
CA GLY A 244 2.70 51.48 2.24
C GLY A 244 3.27 50.83 0.97
N VAL A 245 2.77 51.28 -0.18
CA VAL A 245 3.14 50.76 -1.50
C VAL A 245 4.27 51.61 -2.09
N ALA A 246 5.28 50.97 -2.69
CA ALA A 246 6.35 51.69 -3.38
C ALA A 246 5.77 52.55 -4.52
N LEU A 247 6.39 53.71 -4.81
CA LEU A 247 5.92 54.70 -5.80
C LEU A 247 5.56 54.11 -7.19
N ASN A 248 6.13 52.95 -7.54
CA ASN A 248 5.93 52.27 -8.83
C ASN A 248 5.22 50.91 -8.72
N ALA A 249 4.65 50.59 -7.56
CA ALA A 249 3.97 49.31 -7.39
C ALA A 249 2.48 49.43 -7.80
N PRO A 250 1.90 48.39 -8.43
CA PRO A 250 0.48 48.37 -8.78
C PRO A 250 -0.38 48.54 -7.51
N THR A 251 -1.56 49.14 -7.71
CA THR A 251 -2.52 49.51 -6.66
C THR A 251 -2.66 48.42 -5.59
N PRO A 252 -2.60 48.75 -4.29
CA PRO A 252 -2.71 47.76 -3.23
C PRO A 252 -4.10 47.12 -3.26
N THR A 253 -4.14 45.80 -3.23
CA THR A 253 -5.33 45.05 -2.79
C THR A 253 -5.45 45.19 -1.28
N ASP A 254 -6.65 45.49 -0.78
CA ASP A 254 -6.98 45.57 0.65
C ASP A 254 -6.72 44.22 1.36
N GLU A 255 -5.48 43.94 1.73
CA GLU A 255 -5.13 42.76 2.53
C GLU A 255 -5.39 43.07 4.01
N CYS A 256 -6.59 42.73 4.48
CA CYS A 256 -6.95 42.74 5.88
C CYS A 256 -6.07 41.73 6.67
N THR A 257 -5.71 42.02 7.91
CA THR A 257 -4.83 41.17 8.76
C THR A 257 -5.34 39.73 8.93
N ALA A 258 -6.66 39.53 8.99
CA ALA A 258 -7.28 38.20 9.02
C ALA A 258 -7.05 37.37 7.74
N GLY A 259 -6.83 38.02 6.59
CA GLY A 259 -6.47 37.36 5.33
C GLY A 259 -5.04 36.83 5.35
N LEU A 260 -4.13 37.54 6.00
CA LEU A 260 -2.71 37.18 6.12
C LEU A 260 -2.51 35.91 6.98
N GLU A 261 -3.30 35.70 8.04
CA GLU A 261 -3.21 34.51 8.88
C GLU A 261 -3.73 33.24 8.20
N ASN A 262 -4.88 33.33 7.52
CA ASN A 262 -5.38 32.22 6.71
C ASN A 262 -4.39 31.86 5.60
N THR A 263 -3.83 32.87 4.93
CA THR A 263 -2.79 32.69 3.92
C THR A 263 -1.52 32.06 4.52
N LEU A 264 -1.16 32.41 5.76
CA LEU A 264 -0.05 31.78 6.47
C LEU A 264 -0.31 30.30 6.71
N ILE A 265 -1.47 29.93 7.27
CA ILE A 265 -1.84 28.54 7.54
C ILE A 265 -1.87 27.73 6.23
N GLU A 266 -2.48 28.26 5.17
CA GLU A 266 -2.53 27.62 3.85
C GLU A 266 -1.12 27.39 3.27
N ASN A 267 -0.23 28.38 3.38
CA ASN A 267 1.15 28.27 2.90
C ASN A 267 2.00 27.32 3.75
N MET A 268 1.85 27.36 5.08
CA MET A 268 2.57 26.44 5.96
C MET A 268 2.10 25.00 5.74
N HIS A 269 0.80 24.78 5.52
CA HIS A 269 0.27 23.48 5.17
C HIS A 269 0.85 22.98 3.84
N ARG A 270 0.89 23.83 2.82
CA ARG A 270 1.49 23.49 1.52
C ARG A 270 2.95 23.08 1.66
N ASP A 271 3.77 23.86 2.35
CA ASP A 271 5.18 23.55 2.56
C ASP A 271 5.36 22.28 3.39
N TYR A 272 4.54 22.10 4.42
CA TYR A 272 4.53 20.90 5.24
C TYR A 272 4.24 19.65 4.38
N GLN A 273 3.28 19.70 3.46
CA GLN A 273 3.01 18.57 2.54
C GLN A 273 4.23 18.28 1.66
N LEU A 274 4.90 19.30 1.11
CA LEU A 274 6.11 19.11 0.31
C LEU A 274 7.25 18.47 1.10
N ILE A 275 7.47 18.91 2.34
CA ILE A 275 8.48 18.35 3.25
C ILE A 275 8.12 16.90 3.61
N LYS A 276 6.86 16.64 3.96
CA LYS A 276 6.34 15.31 4.31
C LYS A 276 6.46 14.33 3.14
N ASP A 277 6.09 14.76 1.94
CA ASP A 277 6.21 13.97 0.70
C ASP A 277 7.66 13.64 0.38
N ALA A 278 8.56 14.61 0.54
CA ALA A 278 9.99 14.40 0.35
C ALA A 278 10.56 13.41 1.38
N ALA A 279 10.14 13.50 2.64
CA ALA A 279 10.56 12.61 3.72
C ALA A 279 10.12 11.16 3.48
N TRP A 280 8.83 10.94 3.21
CA TRP A 280 8.29 9.61 2.86
C TRP A 280 8.94 9.03 1.60
N SER A 281 9.13 9.85 0.56
CA SER A 281 9.83 9.43 -0.66
C SER A 281 11.30 9.06 -0.40
N SER A 282 11.96 9.74 0.54
CA SER A 282 13.34 9.43 0.94
C SER A 282 13.44 8.06 1.60
N VAL A 283 12.52 7.74 2.52
CA VAL A 283 12.45 6.42 3.18
C VAL A 283 12.30 5.32 2.12
N ILE A 284 11.37 5.47 1.18
CA ILE A 284 11.14 4.44 0.16
C ILE A 284 12.33 4.23 -0.77
N ARG A 285 13.03 5.30 -1.14
CA ARG A 285 14.21 5.16 -2.00
C ARG A 285 15.35 4.41 -1.32
N SER A 286 15.40 4.46 0.01
CA SER A 286 16.45 3.80 0.79
C SER A 286 16.13 2.38 1.20
N VAL A 287 14.85 2.06 1.43
CA VAL A 287 14.46 0.67 1.52
C VAL A 287 14.57 0.14 0.09
N ASP A 288 15.59 -0.67 -0.17
CA ASP A 288 15.89 -1.28 -1.47
C ASP A 288 14.84 -2.35 -1.84
N VAL A 289 13.55 -1.99 -1.75
CA VAL A 289 12.41 -2.83 -2.08
C VAL A 289 12.26 -2.86 -3.59
N ARG A 290 12.40 -1.70 -4.28
CA ARG A 290 12.13 -1.57 -5.72
C ARG A 290 12.95 -2.52 -6.61
N SER A 291 14.22 -2.75 -6.27
CA SER A 291 15.07 -3.73 -6.98
C SER A 291 14.57 -5.17 -6.82
N ARG A 292 13.86 -5.45 -5.72
CA ARG A 292 13.33 -6.76 -5.33
C ARG A 292 11.85 -6.95 -5.66
N LEU A 293 11.18 -5.95 -6.25
CA LEU A 293 9.77 -6.04 -6.66
C LEU A 293 9.63 -6.31 -8.16
N SER A 294 8.57 -7.03 -8.55
CA SER A 294 8.12 -7.05 -9.94
C SER A 294 7.51 -5.70 -10.32
N SER A 295 7.36 -5.43 -11.62
CA SER A 295 6.72 -4.22 -12.12
C SER A 295 5.27 -4.06 -11.61
N GLN A 296 4.54 -5.16 -11.42
CA GLN A 296 3.18 -5.16 -10.89
C GLN A 296 3.18 -4.94 -9.38
N ALA A 297 4.04 -5.64 -8.64
CA ALA A 297 4.19 -5.41 -7.20
C ALA A 297 4.64 -3.97 -6.89
N GLN A 298 5.48 -3.37 -7.73
CA GLN A 298 5.85 -1.97 -7.63
C GLN A 298 4.62 -1.06 -7.78
N LYS A 299 3.73 -1.31 -8.75
CA LYS A 299 2.49 -0.53 -8.91
C LYS A 299 1.55 -0.67 -7.71
N ILE A 300 1.45 -1.87 -7.13
CA ILE A 300 0.66 -2.11 -5.92
C ILE A 300 1.28 -1.36 -4.74
N LEU A 301 2.60 -1.39 -4.59
CA LEU A 301 3.28 -0.62 -3.55
C LEU A 301 3.10 0.89 -3.75
N GLU A 302 3.19 1.38 -4.99
CA GLU A 302 2.96 2.79 -5.34
C GLU A 302 1.52 3.23 -5.07
N SER A 303 0.52 2.36 -5.32
CA SER A 303 -0.88 2.67 -4.99
C SER A 303 -1.12 2.68 -3.48
N GLN A 304 -0.53 1.73 -2.75
CA GLN A 304 -0.53 1.73 -1.28
C GLN A 304 0.24 2.93 -0.71
N PHE A 305 1.25 3.42 -1.43
CA PHE A 305 2.05 4.55 -0.99
C PHE A 305 1.25 5.85 -0.95
N GLU A 306 0.34 6.08 -1.88
CA GLU A 306 -0.54 7.26 -1.82
C GLU A 306 -1.39 7.27 -0.54
N GLU A 307 -1.72 6.11 0.03
CA GLU A 307 -2.35 6.02 1.35
C GLU A 307 -1.35 6.28 2.48
N ILE A 308 -0.13 5.78 2.38
CA ILE A 308 0.93 6.00 3.38
C ILE A 308 1.32 7.48 3.48
N ARG A 309 1.39 8.21 2.36
CA ARG A 309 1.69 9.65 2.33
C ARG A 309 0.67 10.48 3.12
N LYS A 310 -0.56 10.00 3.27
CA LYS A 310 -1.57 10.68 4.10
C LYS A 310 -1.18 10.62 5.58
N MET A 311 -0.54 9.54 6.02
CA MET A 311 -0.04 9.41 7.39
C MET A 311 1.02 10.47 7.69
N ASP A 312 1.07 10.94 8.93
CA ASP A 312 2.11 11.86 9.35
C ASP A 312 3.47 11.16 9.44
N PHE A 313 4.56 11.91 9.28
CA PHE A 313 5.92 11.38 9.31
C PHE A 313 6.42 11.28 10.75
N THR A 314 5.92 10.27 11.47
CA THR A 314 6.26 9.99 12.87
C THR A 314 7.06 8.68 13.00
N ARG A 315 7.77 8.51 14.12
CA ARG A 315 8.51 7.27 14.42
C ARG A 315 7.60 6.04 14.33
N GLN A 316 6.44 6.08 14.97
CA GLN A 316 5.49 4.96 14.98
C GLN A 316 5.02 4.60 13.56
N ASN A 317 4.63 5.60 12.76
CA ASN A 317 4.15 5.35 11.39
C ASN A 317 5.26 4.77 10.50
N LEU A 318 6.52 5.15 10.73
CA LEU A 318 7.68 4.61 10.03
C LEU A 318 7.95 3.16 10.42
N GLU A 319 7.91 2.85 11.71
CA GLU A 319 8.08 1.50 12.25
C GLU A 319 6.99 0.56 11.74
N ASP A 320 5.72 1.00 11.79
CA ASP A 320 4.57 0.26 11.29
C ASP A 320 4.67 0.01 9.77
N PHE A 321 5.15 1.01 9.02
CA PHE A 321 5.37 0.88 7.58
C PHE A 321 6.46 -0.15 7.26
N VAL A 322 7.62 -0.07 7.93
CA VAL A 322 8.73 -1.02 7.71
C VAL A 322 8.31 -2.43 8.11
N LEU A 323 7.60 -2.59 9.24
CA LEU A 323 7.06 -3.88 9.67
C LEU A 323 6.08 -4.45 8.63
N GLY A 324 5.18 -3.61 8.11
CA GLY A 324 4.24 -3.98 7.06
C GLY A 324 4.94 -4.46 5.78
N LEU A 325 6.02 -3.79 5.37
CA LEU A 325 6.83 -4.21 4.23
C LEU A 325 7.49 -5.58 4.45
N VAL A 326 8.06 -5.81 5.63
CA VAL A 326 8.69 -7.10 5.98
C VAL A 326 7.66 -8.22 5.97
N GLN A 327 6.46 -7.99 6.52
CA GLN A 327 5.37 -8.96 6.53
C GLN A 327 4.88 -9.30 5.13
N GLN A 328 4.82 -8.32 4.21
CA GLN A 328 4.38 -8.54 2.83
C GLN A 328 5.48 -9.13 1.93
N GLN A 329 6.74 -9.18 2.37
CA GLN A 329 7.84 -9.63 1.51
C GLN A 329 7.59 -11.04 0.93
N GLY A 330 7.08 -11.98 1.74
CA GLY A 330 6.80 -13.35 1.28
C GLY A 330 5.68 -13.43 0.24
N SER A 331 4.62 -12.63 0.40
CA SER A 331 3.50 -12.60 -0.56
C SER A 331 3.94 -11.97 -1.88
N ILE A 332 4.72 -10.89 -1.84
CA ILE A 332 5.26 -10.22 -3.03
C ILE A 332 6.14 -11.18 -3.83
N GLN A 333 7.05 -11.88 -3.15
CA GLN A 333 7.92 -12.87 -3.77
C GLN A 333 7.11 -13.98 -4.45
N THR A 334 6.05 -14.44 -3.78
CA THR A 334 5.13 -15.45 -4.32
C THR A 334 4.41 -14.94 -5.57
N GLU A 335 3.88 -13.71 -5.52
CA GLU A 335 3.19 -13.09 -6.65
C GLU A 335 4.12 -12.92 -7.86
N MET A 336 5.37 -12.47 -7.66
CA MET A 336 6.36 -12.37 -8.72
C MET A 336 6.60 -13.70 -9.45
N MET A 337 6.73 -14.81 -8.70
CA MET A 337 6.91 -16.12 -9.32
C MET A 337 5.69 -16.56 -10.14
N LEU A 338 4.48 -16.30 -9.61
CA LEU A 338 3.23 -16.59 -10.31
C LEU A 338 3.11 -15.75 -11.59
N GLU A 339 3.45 -14.46 -11.52
CA GLU A 339 3.45 -13.53 -12.66
C GLU A 339 4.42 -13.97 -13.77
N VAL A 340 5.65 -14.35 -13.42
CA VAL A 340 6.63 -14.83 -14.40
C VAL A 340 6.18 -16.15 -15.03
N PHE A 341 5.62 -17.07 -14.24
CA PHE A 341 5.06 -18.31 -14.76
C PHE A 341 3.88 -18.05 -15.72
N ASP A 342 2.99 -17.11 -15.38
CA ASP A 342 1.88 -16.72 -16.22
C ASP A 342 2.34 -15.99 -17.48
N LEU A 343 3.36 -15.13 -17.39
CA LEU A 343 3.97 -14.48 -18.53
C LEU A 343 4.50 -15.52 -19.53
N PHE A 344 5.19 -16.56 -19.04
CA PHE A 344 5.68 -17.65 -19.87
C PHE A 344 4.56 -18.53 -20.45
N SER A 345 3.43 -18.69 -19.77
CA SER A 345 2.39 -19.65 -20.20
C SER A 345 1.18 -19.02 -20.89
N ARG A 346 0.91 -17.72 -20.73
CA ARG A 346 -0.32 -17.07 -21.16
C ARG A 346 -0.46 -16.96 -22.68
N TYR A 347 0.60 -16.59 -23.38
CA TYR A 347 0.50 -16.13 -24.77
C TYR A 347 0.80 -17.19 -25.84
N TYR A 348 1.55 -18.23 -25.49
CA TYR A 348 1.92 -19.28 -26.42
C TYR A 348 1.69 -20.63 -25.76
N LEU A 349 0.61 -21.33 -26.15
CA LEU A 349 0.26 -22.63 -25.57
C LEU A 349 1.39 -23.65 -25.72
N GLY A 350 2.21 -23.51 -26.76
CA GLY A 350 3.38 -24.35 -26.97
C GLY A 350 4.46 -24.24 -25.89
N ASN A 351 4.35 -23.34 -24.91
CA ASN A 351 5.20 -23.32 -23.71
C ASN A 351 4.72 -24.25 -22.59
N ARG A 352 3.49 -24.78 -22.69
CA ARG A 352 2.86 -25.62 -21.66
C ARG A 352 3.08 -27.11 -21.96
N CYS A 353 3.30 -27.87 -20.89
CA CYS A 353 3.38 -29.32 -20.88
C CYS A 353 2.38 -29.85 -19.86
N TYR A 354 1.34 -30.50 -20.33
CA TYR A 354 0.23 -30.96 -19.51
C TYR A 354 0.54 -32.30 -18.84
N PHE A 355 0.01 -32.49 -17.63
CA PHE A 355 0.08 -33.73 -16.87
C PHE A 355 -1.22 -33.92 -16.09
N LYS A 356 -1.53 -35.16 -15.70
CA LYS A 356 -2.76 -35.48 -14.98
C LYS A 356 -2.59 -35.29 -13.46
N GLY A 357 -3.67 -35.00 -12.75
CA GLY A 357 -3.67 -34.96 -11.27
C GLY A 357 -3.47 -36.35 -10.63
N TRP A 358 -3.25 -36.40 -9.32
CA TRP A 358 -3.22 -37.65 -8.53
C TRP A 358 -4.55 -37.84 -7.77
N LYS A 359 -4.82 -39.06 -7.26
CA LYS A 359 -6.07 -39.49 -6.62
C LYS A 359 -6.83 -38.42 -5.83
N SER A 360 -6.20 -37.77 -4.85
CA SER A 360 -6.90 -36.78 -3.99
C SER A 360 -7.17 -35.42 -4.66
N ASN A 361 -6.58 -35.17 -5.83
CA ASN A 361 -6.67 -33.90 -6.58
C ASN A 361 -7.31 -34.07 -7.97
N ALA A 362 -7.40 -35.29 -8.49
CA ALA A 362 -7.84 -35.61 -9.86
C ALA A 362 -9.26 -35.09 -10.19
N LYS A 363 -10.17 -35.12 -9.20
CA LYS A 363 -11.55 -34.66 -9.37
C LYS A 363 -11.73 -33.14 -9.26
N HIS A 364 -10.79 -32.45 -8.62
CA HIS A 364 -10.94 -31.04 -8.24
C HIS A 364 -10.08 -30.09 -9.06
N ARG A 365 -9.16 -30.60 -9.89
CA ARG A 365 -8.30 -29.78 -10.76
C ARG A 365 -8.04 -30.45 -12.09
N GLN A 366 -8.68 -29.90 -13.12
CA GLN A 366 -8.55 -30.35 -14.49
C GLN A 366 -7.59 -29.37 -15.20
N ASN A 367 -6.63 -29.90 -15.97
CA ASN A 367 -5.66 -29.17 -16.83
C ASN A 367 -4.44 -28.49 -16.16
N ALA A 368 -3.87 -29.13 -15.14
CA ALA A 368 -2.54 -28.76 -14.64
C ALA A 368 -1.47 -28.86 -15.73
N PHE A 369 -0.52 -27.93 -15.73
CA PHE A 369 0.62 -27.95 -16.63
C PHE A 369 1.88 -27.41 -15.97
N ARG A 370 3.02 -27.78 -16.55
CA ARG A 370 4.33 -27.22 -16.26
C ARG A 370 4.87 -26.50 -17.50
N LEU A 371 5.77 -25.55 -17.31
CA LEU A 371 6.50 -24.90 -18.39
C LEU A 371 7.53 -25.84 -19.00
N LYS A 372 7.74 -25.70 -20.31
CA LYS A 372 8.88 -26.30 -21.02
C LYS A 372 10.20 -25.82 -20.45
N MET A 373 11.14 -26.75 -20.32
CA MET A 373 12.50 -26.48 -19.87
C MET A 373 13.49 -26.33 -21.04
N THR A 374 13.08 -26.65 -22.27
CA THR A 374 13.97 -26.57 -23.45
C THR A 374 13.87 -25.24 -24.21
N ARG A 375 12.65 -24.69 -24.34
CA ARG A 375 12.40 -23.42 -25.05
C ARG A 375 11.10 -22.79 -24.59
N ILE A 376 11.16 -21.50 -24.28
CA ILE A 376 10.03 -20.65 -23.95
C ILE A 376 9.94 -19.54 -25.01
N VAL A 377 8.76 -19.34 -25.61
CA VAL A 377 8.51 -18.30 -26.60
C VAL A 377 7.65 -17.19 -25.99
N LEU A 378 8.12 -15.95 -26.07
CA LEU A 378 7.40 -14.77 -25.59
C LEU A 378 7.10 -13.82 -26.75
N PRO A 379 5.86 -13.34 -26.92
CA PRO A 379 5.62 -12.24 -27.84
C PRO A 379 6.12 -10.91 -27.24
N GLY A 380 6.63 -10.03 -28.11
CA GLY A 380 6.83 -8.63 -27.76
C GLY A 380 5.51 -7.95 -27.41
N CYS A 381 5.56 -6.90 -26.58
CA CYS A 381 4.38 -6.13 -26.20
C CYS A 381 3.67 -5.54 -27.41
N SER A 382 4.43 -5.20 -28.45
CA SER A 382 3.91 -4.79 -29.75
C SER A 382 4.78 -5.41 -30.84
N ALA A 383 4.22 -6.38 -31.58
CA ALA A 383 4.90 -6.99 -32.71
C ALA A 383 5.29 -5.95 -33.79
N ARG A 384 4.44 -4.94 -33.97
CA ARG A 384 4.69 -3.81 -34.87
C ARG A 384 5.89 -3.00 -34.41
N GLU A 385 5.92 -2.56 -33.16
CA GLU A 385 7.04 -1.76 -32.65
C GLU A 385 8.35 -2.55 -32.65
N MET A 386 8.28 -3.83 -32.28
CA MET A 386 9.42 -4.73 -32.34
C MET A 386 9.99 -4.81 -33.76
N LYS A 387 9.11 -4.93 -34.78
CA LYS A 387 9.50 -4.94 -36.20
C LYS A 387 10.08 -3.60 -36.66
N ASP A 388 9.40 -2.50 -36.37
CA ASP A 388 9.74 -1.17 -36.87
C ASP A 388 11.04 -0.65 -36.25
N TRP A 389 11.21 -0.84 -34.94
CA TRP A 389 12.35 -0.26 -34.19
C TRP A 389 13.51 -1.23 -34.00
N ARG A 390 13.31 -2.52 -34.29
CA ARG A 390 14.29 -3.61 -34.09
C ARG A 390 14.98 -3.56 -32.73
N ARG A 391 14.20 -3.32 -31.68
CA ARG A 391 14.62 -3.23 -30.27
C ARG A 391 13.49 -3.65 -29.34
N ALA A 392 13.83 -3.96 -28.09
CA ALA A 392 12.84 -4.17 -27.03
C ALA A 392 12.19 -2.85 -26.61
N SER A 393 10.86 -2.82 -26.51
CA SER A 393 10.12 -1.68 -25.96
C SER A 393 10.42 -1.50 -24.47
N TYR A 394 10.06 -0.35 -23.90
CA TYR A 394 10.17 -0.12 -22.46
C TYR A 394 9.37 -1.16 -21.65
N SER A 395 8.19 -1.54 -22.17
CA SER A 395 7.36 -2.58 -21.57
C SER A 395 8.02 -3.97 -21.64
N ASP A 396 8.70 -4.30 -22.74
CA ASP A 396 9.48 -5.54 -22.85
C ASP A 396 10.63 -5.57 -21.84
N GLN A 397 11.35 -4.46 -21.69
CA GLN A 397 12.46 -4.34 -20.74
C GLN A 397 12.00 -4.54 -19.29
N GLY A 398 10.84 -4.02 -18.91
CA GLY A 398 10.23 -4.29 -17.60
C GLY A 398 9.94 -5.78 -17.39
N ARG A 399 9.34 -6.44 -18.38
CA ARG A 399 9.07 -7.89 -18.32
C ARG A 399 10.34 -8.72 -18.21
N PHE A 400 11.42 -8.31 -18.89
CA PHE A 400 12.72 -8.95 -18.79
C PHE A 400 13.36 -8.78 -17.41
N ALA A 401 13.24 -7.58 -16.82
CA ALA A 401 13.71 -7.34 -15.45
C ALA A 401 12.95 -8.21 -14.44
N ASP A 402 11.63 -8.37 -14.59
CA ASP A 402 10.82 -9.21 -13.72
C ASP A 402 11.24 -10.69 -13.80
N ILE A 403 11.52 -11.20 -15.01
CA ILE A 403 12.06 -12.55 -15.21
C ILE A 403 13.42 -12.69 -14.51
N ASP A 404 14.34 -11.75 -14.72
CA ASP A 404 15.68 -11.81 -14.14
C ASP A 404 15.64 -11.75 -12.61
N LYS A 405 14.76 -10.92 -12.01
CA LYS A 405 14.56 -10.84 -10.56
C LYS A 405 14.05 -12.16 -9.98
N ALA A 406 13.04 -12.77 -10.61
CA ALA A 406 12.50 -14.06 -10.17
C ALA A 406 13.57 -15.16 -10.21
N PHE A 407 14.36 -15.21 -11.29
CA PHE A 407 15.43 -16.20 -11.43
C PHE A 407 16.61 -15.93 -10.48
N ALA A 408 16.98 -14.66 -10.27
CA ALA A 408 17.97 -14.27 -9.26
C ALA A 408 17.56 -14.75 -7.86
N MET A 409 16.29 -14.53 -7.49
CA MET A 409 15.74 -14.98 -6.22
C MET A 409 15.80 -16.51 -6.06
N MET A 410 15.43 -17.28 -7.08
CA MET A 410 15.53 -18.76 -7.06
C MET A 410 16.96 -19.31 -7.05
N ASP A 411 17.90 -18.55 -7.62
CA ASP A 411 19.35 -18.85 -7.62
C ASP A 411 20.06 -18.25 -6.39
N MET A 412 19.32 -17.62 -5.46
CA MET A 412 19.84 -16.98 -4.25
C MET A 412 20.93 -15.92 -4.55
N LYS A 413 20.72 -15.14 -5.62
CA LYS A 413 21.58 -14.04 -6.03
C LYS A 413 20.84 -12.71 -5.90
N ARG A 414 21.61 -11.63 -5.75
CA ARG A 414 21.09 -10.27 -5.89
C ARG A 414 20.88 -9.95 -7.35
N PHE A 415 19.84 -9.19 -7.66
CA PHE A 415 19.48 -8.83 -9.04
C PHE A 415 20.59 -8.02 -9.73
N GLU A 416 21.29 -7.17 -8.97
CA GLU A 416 22.37 -6.30 -9.46
C GLU A 416 23.58 -7.09 -9.95
N ASP A 417 23.76 -8.31 -9.44
CA ASP A 417 24.86 -9.19 -9.80
C ASP A 417 24.54 -10.03 -11.05
N VAL A 418 23.31 -9.94 -11.59
CA VAL A 418 22.82 -10.75 -12.72
C VAL A 418 22.97 -10.03 -14.05
N LYS A 419 23.65 -10.67 -15.00
CA LYS A 419 23.71 -10.27 -16.42
C LYS A 419 22.61 -10.98 -17.20
N GLY A 420 21.39 -10.55 -16.97
CA GLY A 420 20.16 -11.18 -17.46
C GLY A 420 19.62 -10.59 -18.78
N LEU A 421 18.35 -10.89 -19.06
CA LEU A 421 17.60 -10.36 -20.19
C LEU A 421 17.52 -8.82 -20.16
N ALA A 422 17.29 -8.22 -19.00
CA ALA A 422 17.19 -6.77 -18.84
C ALA A 422 18.49 -6.06 -19.23
N ALA A 423 19.64 -6.61 -18.81
CA ALA A 423 20.95 -6.09 -19.20
C ALA A 423 21.17 -6.20 -20.72
N LEU A 424 20.83 -7.34 -21.32
CA LEU A 424 20.95 -7.57 -22.77
C LEU A 424 20.14 -6.57 -23.60
N PHE A 425 18.94 -6.20 -23.14
CA PHE A 425 18.02 -5.31 -23.86
C PHE A 425 18.01 -3.86 -23.33
N SER A 426 18.94 -3.52 -22.44
CA SER A 426 19.05 -2.18 -21.86
C SER A 426 19.48 -1.11 -22.88
N GLY A 427 19.17 0.15 -22.60
CA GLY A 427 19.70 1.31 -23.34
C GLY A 427 19.30 1.39 -24.82
N GLY A 428 18.33 0.59 -25.27
CA GLY A 428 17.94 0.51 -26.68
C GLY A 428 18.93 -0.28 -27.56
N ALA A 429 19.71 -1.18 -26.96
CA ALA A 429 20.61 -2.07 -27.67
C ALA A 429 19.88 -2.81 -28.81
N ARG A 430 20.47 -2.78 -30.01
CA ARG A 430 19.97 -3.53 -31.16
C ARG A 430 20.56 -4.92 -31.12
N VAL A 431 19.69 -5.91 -30.95
CA VAL A 431 20.06 -7.32 -30.95
C VAL A 431 19.81 -7.87 -32.36
N PRO A 432 20.82 -8.32 -33.12
CA PRO A 432 20.62 -8.92 -34.44
C PRO A 432 19.55 -10.03 -34.47
N ALA A 433 18.78 -10.07 -35.55
CA ALA A 433 17.71 -11.06 -35.73
C ALA A 433 18.29 -12.47 -35.92
N GLY A 434 17.72 -13.48 -35.27
CA GLY A 434 18.09 -14.89 -35.45
C GLY A 434 19.43 -15.32 -34.83
N GLU A 435 20.30 -14.39 -34.47
CA GLU A 435 21.53 -14.67 -33.71
C GLU A 435 21.20 -15.07 -32.25
N ARG A 436 22.09 -15.87 -31.65
CA ARG A 436 21.94 -16.41 -30.30
C ARG A 436 22.78 -15.59 -29.32
N PHE A 437 22.13 -14.94 -28.37
CA PHE A 437 22.76 -14.11 -27.34
C PHE A 437 22.67 -14.80 -26.00
N GLN A 438 23.76 -14.80 -25.24
CA GLN A 438 23.85 -15.51 -23.97
C GLN A 438 23.62 -14.54 -22.80
N THR A 439 22.79 -14.93 -21.85
CA THR A 439 22.64 -14.31 -20.53
C THR A 439 22.99 -15.32 -19.43
N ASP A 440 22.92 -14.92 -18.18
CA ASP A 440 23.17 -15.83 -17.06
C ASP A 440 22.18 -17.01 -17.02
N TYR A 441 20.90 -16.77 -17.34
CA TYR A 441 19.83 -17.76 -17.23
C TYR A 441 19.31 -18.30 -18.57
N PHE A 442 19.47 -17.57 -19.68
CA PHE A 442 18.91 -17.94 -20.98
C PHE A 442 19.89 -17.69 -22.12
N ASP A 443 19.82 -18.52 -23.16
CA ASP A 443 20.18 -18.05 -24.49
C ASP A 443 18.94 -17.47 -25.17
N VAL A 444 19.11 -16.42 -25.95
CA VAL A 444 18.03 -15.64 -26.53
C VAL A 444 18.19 -15.57 -28.04
N ARG A 445 17.10 -15.79 -28.78
CA ARG A 445 16.99 -15.44 -30.19
C ARG A 445 15.81 -14.51 -30.40
N VAL A 446 15.99 -13.51 -31.25
CA VAL A 446 14.97 -12.49 -31.52
C VAL A 446 14.46 -12.62 -32.96
N PHE A 447 13.15 -12.70 -33.13
CA PHE A 447 12.48 -12.78 -34.43
C PHE A 447 11.56 -11.57 -34.61
N TYR A 448 12.12 -10.49 -35.15
CA TYR A 448 11.40 -9.22 -35.30
C TYR A 448 10.17 -9.33 -36.20
N ASP A 449 10.24 -10.05 -37.31
CA ASP A 449 9.09 -10.21 -38.23
C ASP A 449 7.95 -11.03 -37.61
N ALA A 450 8.28 -11.97 -36.73
CA ALA A 450 7.31 -12.75 -35.97
C ALA A 450 6.87 -12.03 -34.68
N GLY A 451 7.55 -10.95 -34.28
CA GLY A 451 7.31 -10.24 -33.03
C GLY A 451 7.56 -11.10 -31.78
N THR A 452 8.55 -12.00 -31.80
CA THR A 452 8.79 -12.97 -30.71
C THR A 452 10.24 -13.04 -30.23
N TYR A 453 10.38 -13.34 -28.94
CA TYR A 453 11.62 -13.68 -28.25
C TYR A 453 11.60 -15.17 -27.94
N HIS A 454 12.64 -15.89 -28.35
CA HIS A 454 12.82 -17.30 -28.05
C HIS A 454 13.89 -17.43 -26.98
N LEU A 455 13.48 -17.88 -25.80
CA LEU A 455 14.33 -18.08 -24.64
C LEU A 455 14.65 -19.57 -24.49
N PHE A 456 15.92 -19.91 -24.39
CA PHE A 456 16.41 -21.27 -24.18
C PHE A 456 17.07 -21.32 -22.80
N PRO A 457 16.44 -21.95 -21.79
CA PRO A 457 16.98 -21.98 -20.43
C PRO A 457 18.38 -22.62 -20.39
N ARG A 458 19.35 -21.91 -19.79
CA ARG A 458 20.68 -22.45 -19.46
C ARG A 458 20.70 -23.15 -18.11
N ARG A 459 19.80 -22.71 -17.22
CA ARG A 459 19.53 -23.28 -15.90
C ARG A 459 18.12 -23.85 -15.88
N SER A 460 17.94 -25.00 -16.52
CA SER A 460 16.65 -25.68 -16.58
C SER A 460 16.14 -26.06 -15.18
N ASP A 461 17.04 -26.35 -14.24
CA ASP A 461 16.74 -26.56 -12.82
C ASP A 461 15.97 -25.39 -12.20
N LEU A 462 16.25 -24.13 -12.57
CA LEU A 462 15.49 -22.97 -12.07
C LEU A 462 14.08 -22.91 -12.67
N VAL A 463 13.89 -23.35 -13.91
CA VAL A 463 12.55 -23.50 -14.52
C VAL A 463 11.77 -24.62 -13.84
N ASP A 464 12.42 -25.73 -13.47
CA ASP A 464 11.80 -26.80 -12.69
C ASP A 464 11.41 -26.33 -11.28
N LYS A 465 12.29 -25.58 -10.60
CA LYS A 465 11.96 -24.93 -9.32
C LYS A 465 10.73 -24.03 -9.44
N LEU A 466 10.64 -23.21 -10.49
CA LEU A 466 9.47 -22.37 -10.75
C LEU A 466 8.20 -23.22 -10.97
N ASN A 467 8.29 -24.27 -11.79
CA ASN A 467 7.19 -25.21 -12.02
C ASN A 467 6.71 -25.86 -10.72
N ARG A 468 7.63 -26.30 -9.85
CA ARG A 468 7.31 -26.92 -8.57
C ARG A 468 6.70 -25.93 -7.59
N PHE A 469 7.26 -24.72 -7.52
CA PHE A 469 6.76 -23.64 -6.66
C PHE A 469 5.33 -23.27 -7.03
N VAL A 470 5.09 -22.90 -8.30
CA VAL A 470 3.77 -22.53 -8.79
C VAL A 470 2.80 -23.72 -8.73
N GLY A 471 3.29 -24.91 -9.05
CA GLY A 471 2.50 -26.13 -8.97
C GLY A 471 1.99 -26.38 -7.55
N ARG A 472 2.82 -26.21 -6.51
CA ARG A 472 2.39 -26.34 -5.11
C ARG A 472 1.45 -25.20 -4.70
N HIS A 473 1.74 -23.96 -5.08
CA HIS A 473 0.92 -22.80 -4.72
C HIS A 473 -0.47 -22.82 -5.37
N ARG A 474 -0.57 -23.33 -6.60
CA ARG A 474 -1.84 -23.58 -7.29
C ARG A 474 -2.42 -24.96 -6.96
N ASN A 475 -1.82 -25.67 -5.99
CA ASN A 475 -1.94 -27.09 -5.65
C ASN A 475 -2.22 -28.02 -6.87
N TRP A 476 -1.56 -27.74 -8.00
CA TRP A 476 -1.36 -28.65 -9.13
C TRP A 476 -0.36 -29.76 -8.80
N LEU A 477 0.45 -29.55 -7.77
CA LEU A 477 1.38 -30.53 -7.18
C LEU A 477 1.04 -30.70 -5.70
N PRO A 478 1.33 -31.87 -5.11
CA PRO A 478 1.13 -32.07 -3.68
C PRO A 478 2.10 -31.20 -2.87
N HIS A 479 1.68 -30.78 -1.66
CA HIS A 479 2.56 -30.06 -0.74
C HIS A 479 3.67 -30.95 -0.18
N ASP A 480 3.37 -32.24 -0.01
CA ASP A 480 4.31 -33.30 0.38
C ASP A 480 4.49 -34.25 -0.80
N ASP A 481 5.74 -34.46 -1.24
CA ASP A 481 6.02 -35.28 -2.42
C ASP A 481 5.61 -36.75 -2.22
N SER A 482 5.52 -37.22 -0.97
CA SER A 482 5.03 -38.56 -0.62
C SER A 482 3.52 -38.76 -0.80
N ALA A 483 2.76 -37.68 -0.94
CA ALA A 483 1.30 -37.74 -1.11
C ALA A 483 0.87 -38.16 -2.53
N ALA A 484 1.79 -38.18 -3.50
CA ALA A 484 1.54 -38.66 -4.85
C ALA A 484 2.36 -39.93 -5.16
N PRO A 485 1.79 -40.89 -5.91
CA PRO A 485 2.48 -42.13 -6.26
C PRO A 485 3.65 -41.90 -7.23
N ALA A 486 4.61 -42.83 -7.28
CA ALA A 486 5.77 -42.72 -8.18
C ALA A 486 5.38 -42.48 -9.66
N GLY A 487 4.33 -43.16 -10.15
CA GLY A 487 3.83 -42.97 -11.51
C GLY A 487 3.33 -41.54 -11.80
N PHE A 488 2.87 -40.80 -10.79
CA PHE A 488 2.50 -39.39 -10.96
C PHE A 488 3.74 -38.54 -11.23
N TRP A 489 4.85 -38.80 -10.54
CA TRP A 489 6.10 -38.08 -10.76
C TRP A 489 6.74 -38.44 -12.11
N GLU A 490 6.65 -39.70 -12.51
CA GLU A 490 7.11 -40.17 -13.83
C GLU A 490 6.41 -39.43 -14.99
N GLN A 491 5.08 -39.31 -14.97
CA GLN A 491 4.38 -38.52 -16.01
C GLN A 491 4.69 -37.01 -15.92
N PHE A 492 4.90 -36.46 -14.73
CA PHE A 492 5.20 -35.03 -14.53
C PHE A 492 6.58 -34.67 -15.09
N GLU A 493 7.56 -35.55 -14.89
CA GLU A 493 8.91 -35.41 -15.45
C GLU A 493 8.92 -35.65 -16.97
N ALA A 494 8.11 -36.58 -17.45
CA ALA A 494 7.99 -36.88 -18.87
C ALA A 494 7.04 -35.95 -19.64
N ALA A 495 6.38 -34.99 -19.00
CA ALA A 495 5.35 -34.15 -19.61
C ALA A 495 5.84 -33.38 -20.86
N GLU A 496 7.13 -33.00 -20.91
CA GLU A 496 7.69 -32.34 -22.09
C GLU A 496 7.93 -33.31 -23.27
N LYS A 497 8.26 -34.58 -22.98
CA LYS A 497 8.31 -35.65 -24.00
C LYS A 497 6.91 -35.90 -24.57
N VAL A 498 5.91 -36.04 -23.70
CA VAL A 498 4.50 -36.21 -24.06
C VAL A 498 3.99 -35.01 -24.88
N GLY A 499 4.34 -33.79 -24.46
CA GLY A 499 3.95 -32.57 -25.16
C GLY A 499 4.45 -32.45 -26.60
N LYS A 500 5.42 -33.25 -27.05
CA LYS A 500 5.87 -33.30 -28.45
C LYS A 500 4.90 -34.07 -29.36
N THR A 501 4.19 -35.06 -28.81
CA THR A 501 3.22 -35.89 -29.55
C THR A 501 1.77 -35.44 -29.31
N LEU A 502 1.53 -34.64 -28.26
CA LEU A 502 0.23 -34.12 -27.89
C LEU A 502 -0.37 -33.21 -28.98
N LYS A 503 -1.58 -33.55 -29.43
CA LYS A 503 -2.39 -32.76 -30.35
C LYS A 503 -3.81 -32.64 -29.82
N PHE A 504 -4.32 -31.42 -29.77
CA PHE A 504 -5.70 -31.13 -29.37
C PHE A 504 -6.61 -31.10 -30.60
N GLU A 505 -6.96 -32.28 -31.12
CA GLU A 505 -7.83 -32.41 -32.29
C GLU A 505 -9.25 -31.90 -31.98
N GLY A 506 -9.77 -30.97 -32.79
CA GLY A 506 -11.12 -30.44 -32.61
C GLY A 506 -11.30 -29.45 -31.44
N LEU A 507 -10.21 -28.89 -30.91
CA LEU A 507 -10.24 -27.81 -29.92
C LEU A 507 -9.51 -26.58 -30.46
N ARG A 508 -10.11 -25.39 -30.32
CA ARG A 508 -9.40 -24.13 -30.64
C ARG A 508 -8.52 -23.75 -29.46
N GLU A 509 -7.46 -22.99 -29.75
CA GLU A 509 -6.52 -22.49 -28.74
C GLU A 509 -7.24 -21.74 -27.60
N TRP A 510 -8.28 -20.98 -27.95
CA TRP A 510 -9.13 -20.25 -27.02
C TRP A 510 -9.96 -21.14 -26.10
N ASP A 511 -10.44 -22.28 -26.61
CA ASP A 511 -11.21 -23.24 -25.81
C ASP A 511 -10.30 -23.91 -24.76
N ILE A 512 -9.05 -24.20 -25.14
CA ILE A 512 -8.02 -24.75 -24.25
C ILE A 512 -7.60 -23.75 -23.16
N LEU A 513 -7.56 -22.45 -23.48
CA LEU A 513 -7.16 -21.42 -22.52
C LEU A 513 -8.21 -21.13 -21.45
N ARG A 514 -9.49 -21.31 -21.75
CA ARG A 514 -10.59 -20.97 -20.85
C ARG A 514 -11.20 -22.15 -20.12
N GLU A 515 -11.21 -23.33 -20.74
CA GLU A 515 -11.69 -24.57 -20.11
C GLU A 515 -13.14 -24.46 -19.62
N ASP A 516 -13.97 -23.74 -20.39
CA ASP A 516 -15.30 -23.27 -19.99
C ASP A 516 -16.35 -24.38 -19.85
N THR A 517 -16.10 -25.59 -20.33
CA THR A 517 -17.07 -26.70 -20.32
C THR A 517 -16.41 -28.04 -19.99
N ASP A 518 -17.15 -28.93 -19.33
CA ASP A 518 -16.69 -30.28 -19.01
C ASP A 518 -16.30 -31.07 -20.27
N GLN A 519 -17.02 -30.87 -21.38
CA GLN A 519 -16.71 -31.47 -22.67
C GLN A 519 -15.32 -31.06 -23.20
N VAL A 520 -14.90 -29.80 -23.02
CA VAL A 520 -13.55 -29.36 -23.41
C VAL A 520 -12.51 -30.03 -22.53
N ARG A 521 -12.78 -30.17 -21.23
CA ARG A 521 -11.86 -30.79 -20.28
C ARG A 521 -11.68 -32.29 -20.54
N GLU A 522 -12.77 -33.01 -20.83
CA GLU A 522 -12.72 -34.43 -21.24
C GLU A 522 -11.89 -34.62 -22.51
N LYS A 523 -12.04 -33.74 -23.51
CA LYS A 523 -11.23 -33.79 -24.74
C LYS A 523 -9.76 -33.53 -24.48
N ILE A 524 -9.42 -32.63 -23.55
CA ILE A 524 -8.04 -32.37 -23.15
C ILE A 524 -7.46 -33.61 -22.44
N ASP A 525 -8.17 -34.20 -21.48
CA ASP A 525 -7.71 -35.40 -20.78
C ASP A 525 -7.53 -36.60 -21.72
N ALA A 526 -8.46 -36.80 -22.67
CA ALA A 526 -8.35 -37.83 -23.70
C ALA A 526 -7.12 -37.62 -24.59
N ALA A 527 -6.84 -36.38 -24.99
CA ALA A 527 -5.65 -36.04 -25.78
C ALA A 527 -4.36 -36.32 -25.00
N ILE A 528 -4.32 -35.97 -23.70
CA ILE A 528 -3.18 -36.26 -22.81
C ILE A 528 -2.98 -37.77 -22.70
N THR A 529 -4.04 -38.54 -22.45
CA THR A 529 -3.99 -40.02 -22.34
C THR A 529 -3.40 -40.66 -23.60
N LYS A 530 -3.90 -40.25 -24.78
CA LYS A 530 -3.42 -40.74 -26.08
C LYS A 530 -1.93 -40.43 -26.28
N ALA A 531 -1.49 -39.23 -25.90
CA ALA A 531 -0.10 -38.81 -26.02
C ALA A 531 0.83 -39.55 -25.05
N GLN A 532 0.36 -39.81 -23.82
CA GLN A 532 1.07 -40.60 -22.80
C GLN A 532 1.29 -42.03 -23.27
N ALA A 533 0.23 -42.70 -23.74
CA ALA A 533 0.31 -44.05 -24.29
C ALA A 533 1.32 -44.15 -25.46
N GLY A 534 1.29 -43.19 -26.38
CA GLY A 534 2.24 -43.12 -27.50
C GLY A 534 3.71 -42.90 -27.08
N CYS A 535 3.97 -42.47 -25.84
CA CYS A 535 5.30 -42.28 -25.28
C CYS A 535 5.74 -43.41 -24.33
N GLY A 536 4.91 -44.43 -24.14
CA GLY A 536 5.13 -45.53 -23.19
C GLY A 536 4.97 -45.13 -21.73
N ILE A 537 4.12 -44.14 -21.44
CA ILE A 537 3.84 -43.66 -20.07
C ILE A 537 2.40 -44.06 -19.75
N GLU A 538 2.21 -44.95 -18.79
CA GLU A 538 0.88 -45.36 -18.32
C GLU A 538 0.63 -44.79 -16.93
N PHE A 539 -0.21 -43.76 -16.86
CA PHE A 539 -0.64 -43.19 -15.59
C PHE A 539 -2.13 -42.87 -15.60
N PHE A 540 -2.87 -43.53 -14.71
CA PHE A 540 -4.30 -43.31 -14.51
C PHE A 540 -4.51 -42.77 -13.08
N PRO A 541 -5.04 -41.55 -12.93
CA PRO A 541 -5.23 -40.89 -11.62
C PRO A 541 -6.07 -41.68 -10.61
N ASP A 542 -6.88 -42.62 -11.12
CA ASP A 542 -7.69 -43.56 -10.38
C ASP A 542 -7.63 -44.94 -11.06
N ALA A 543 -7.24 -45.96 -10.30
CA ALA A 543 -8.02 -47.19 -10.32
C ALA A 543 -9.37 -46.87 -9.66
N LEU A 544 -10.30 -46.26 -10.41
CA LEU A 544 -11.71 -46.59 -10.23
C LEU A 544 -11.74 -48.10 -10.48
N GLY A 545 -12.32 -48.86 -9.55
CA GLY A 545 -12.13 -50.30 -9.42
C GLY A 545 -12.04 -51.05 -10.74
N ALA A 546 -11.20 -52.08 -10.77
CA ALA A 546 -10.95 -52.96 -11.90
C ALA A 546 -12.19 -53.78 -12.39
N SER A 547 -13.38 -53.18 -12.45
CA SER A 547 -14.63 -53.85 -12.79
C SER A 547 -15.51 -53.12 -13.82
N GLU A 548 -15.10 -51.99 -14.42
CA GLU A 548 -15.94 -51.30 -15.43
C GLU A 548 -15.24 -50.89 -16.74
N PHE A 549 -14.01 -51.36 -16.99
CA PHE A 549 -13.45 -51.37 -18.34
C PHE A 549 -13.01 -52.79 -18.67
N GLU A 550 -13.97 -53.62 -19.12
CA GLU A 550 -13.58 -54.70 -20.03
C GLU A 550 -12.91 -54.07 -21.26
N PRO A 551 -11.80 -54.64 -21.76
CA PRO A 551 -11.20 -54.22 -23.01
C PRO A 551 -12.07 -54.71 -24.17
N VAL A 552 -13.20 -54.05 -24.40
CA VAL A 552 -13.88 -54.12 -25.70
C VAL A 552 -13.04 -53.28 -26.65
N MET A 553 -11.96 -53.85 -27.19
CA MET A 553 -11.31 -53.47 -28.46
C MET A 553 -10.05 -54.31 -28.78
N LEU A 554 -9.90 -55.55 -28.28
CA LEU A 554 -8.79 -56.45 -28.70
C LEU A 554 -9.17 -57.95 -28.83
N LEU A 555 -10.46 -58.29 -28.97
CA LEU A 555 -10.90 -59.68 -29.17
C LEU A 555 -11.63 -59.96 -30.50
N GLU A 556 -12.00 -58.95 -31.29
CA GLU A 556 -12.67 -59.18 -32.59
C GLU A 556 -11.71 -59.33 -33.78
N GLU A 557 -10.43 -58.95 -33.67
CA GLU A 557 -9.44 -59.14 -34.74
C GLU A 557 -8.62 -60.44 -34.64
N ARG A 558 -8.99 -61.38 -33.75
CA ARG A 558 -8.37 -62.72 -33.69
C ARG A 558 -9.32 -63.88 -33.97
N LEU A 559 -10.59 -63.61 -34.31
CA LEU A 559 -11.57 -64.64 -34.69
C LEU A 559 -12.20 -64.41 -36.07
N ALA A 560 -11.72 -63.45 -36.85
CA ALA A 560 -12.02 -63.32 -38.27
C ALA A 560 -10.74 -62.95 -39.04
N GLY A 561 -9.95 -63.96 -39.40
CA GLY A 561 -8.71 -63.80 -40.20
C GLY A 561 -7.75 -64.95 -40.02
#